data_AF-A0A920DF27-F1
#
_entry.id   AF-A0A920DF27-F1
#
_cell.length_a   1.000
_cell.length_b   1.000
_cell.length_c   1.000
_cell.angle_alpha   90.00
_cell.angle_beta   90.00
_cell.angle_gamma   90.00
#
_symmetry.space_group_name_H-M   'P 1'
#
loop_
_entity.id
_entity.type
_entity.pdbx_description
1 polymer ?
#
loop_
_entity_poly.entity_id
_entity_poly.type
_entity_poly.pdbx_seq_one_letter_code
_entity_poly.pdbx_strand_id
1 'polypeptide(L)'
;MSKFSPKEFAPYARKFYSNQKNENIELAWRYAWLHHQNHNKHHWEYWVVNKQTKEALPMPKKYMIEMVCDWRSFSRKWGRKVKDSNLVERMVNSNNIILHPDTREELERFIRKK
;
A
#
# COMPACT_ATOMS: atom_id res chain seq x y z
N MET A 1 5.35 -11.31 4.99
CA MET A 1 3.98 -10.76 5.07
C MET A 1 3.60 -10.67 6.55
N SER A 2 3.51 -9.46 7.12
CA SER A 2 3.17 -9.27 8.55
C SER A 2 1.67 -9.45 8.85
N LYS A 3 0.83 -9.54 7.81
CA LYS A 3 -0.63 -9.59 7.86
C LYS A 3 -1.24 -10.71 8.71
N PHE A 4 -0.52 -11.81 8.88
CA PHE A 4 -0.97 -12.96 9.68
C PHE A 4 -0.45 -12.92 11.12
N SER A 5 0.37 -11.92 11.48
CA SER A 5 0.78 -11.75 12.87
C SER A 5 -0.43 -11.36 13.73
N PRO A 6 -0.49 -11.75 15.02
CA PRO A 6 -1.58 -11.36 15.91
C PRO A 6 -1.76 -9.84 16.01
N LYS A 7 -0.66 -9.08 15.85
CA LYS A 7 -0.64 -7.61 15.86
C LYS A 7 -1.44 -6.98 14.72
N GLU A 8 -1.54 -7.64 13.57
CA GLU A 8 -2.33 -7.16 12.43
C GLU A 8 -3.64 -7.92 12.27
N PHE A 9 -3.63 -9.24 12.43
CA PHE A 9 -4.79 -10.09 12.15
C PHE A 9 -5.98 -9.79 13.07
N ALA A 10 -5.77 -9.76 14.39
CA ALA A 10 -6.88 -9.62 15.33
C ALA A 10 -7.56 -8.24 15.26
N PRO A 11 -6.83 -7.10 15.17
CA PRO A 11 -7.46 -5.80 14.98
C PRO A 11 -8.25 -5.68 13.67
N TYR A 12 -7.73 -6.23 12.56
CA TYR A 12 -8.47 -6.27 11.29
C TYR A 12 -9.72 -7.14 11.38
N ALA A 13 -9.62 -8.32 11.98
CA ALA A 13 -10.76 -9.22 12.18
C ALA A 13 -11.88 -8.53 12.97
N ARG A 14 -11.53 -7.86 14.08
CA ARG A 14 -12.48 -7.10 14.88
C ARG A 14 -13.11 -5.94 14.10
N LYS A 15 -12.31 -5.17 13.34
CA LYS A 15 -12.80 -4.02 12.59
C LYS A 15 -13.81 -4.39 11.50
N PHE A 16 -13.56 -5.46 10.75
CA PHE A 16 -14.35 -5.79 9.55
C PHE A 16 -15.36 -6.92 9.74
N TYR A 17 -15.19 -7.77 10.76
CA TYR A 17 -16.00 -8.98 10.94
C TYR A 17 -16.64 -9.08 12.34
N SER A 18 -16.48 -8.07 13.20
CA SER A 18 -17.23 -7.99 14.46
C SER A 18 -18.35 -6.95 14.38
N ASN A 19 -19.40 -7.15 15.17
CA ASN A 19 -20.50 -6.18 15.32
C ASN A 19 -20.17 -5.03 16.28
N GLN A 20 -18.99 -5.04 16.91
CA GLN A 20 -18.59 -4.03 17.87
C GLN A 20 -17.98 -2.83 17.16
N LYS A 21 -18.57 -1.65 17.38
CA LYS A 21 -18.06 -0.37 16.85
C LYS A 21 -17.76 0.54 18.03
N ASN A 22 -16.51 0.56 18.46
CA ASN A 22 -16.02 1.45 19.51
C ASN A 22 -14.70 2.09 19.08
N GLU A 23 -14.34 3.20 19.74
CA GLU A 23 -13.12 3.94 19.43
C GLU A 23 -11.85 3.12 19.65
N ASN A 24 -11.86 2.21 20.64
CA ASN A 24 -10.73 1.33 20.93
C ASN A 24 -10.42 0.36 19.79
N ILE A 25 -11.44 -0.20 19.14
CA ILE A 25 -11.30 -1.09 17.96
C ILE A 25 -10.78 -0.28 16.78
N GLU A 26 -11.29 0.94 16.58
CA GLU A 26 -10.83 1.84 15.53
C GLU A 26 -9.34 2.17 15.70
N LEU A 27 -8.96 2.53 16.92
CA LEU A 27 -7.58 2.86 17.25
C LEU A 27 -6.66 1.64 17.09
N ALA A 28 -7.07 0.46 17.58
CA ALA A 28 -6.30 -0.78 17.40
C ALA A 28 -6.12 -1.14 15.92
N TRP A 29 -7.16 -0.96 15.10
CA TRP A 29 -7.08 -1.17 13.66
C TRP A 29 -6.15 -0.15 12.99
N ARG A 30 -6.19 1.13 13.38
CA ARG A 30 -5.28 2.17 12.89
C ARG A 30 -3.82 1.85 13.22
N TYR A 31 -3.52 1.36 14.42
CA TYR A 31 -2.18 0.89 14.77
C TYR A 31 -1.74 -0.29 13.91
N ALA A 32 -2.62 -1.27 13.69
CA ALA A 32 -2.34 -2.39 12.79
C ALA A 32 -2.10 -1.92 11.34
N TRP A 33 -2.88 -0.96 10.85
CA TRP A 33 -2.72 -0.34 9.54
C TRP A 33 -1.35 0.37 9.41
N LEU A 34 -0.98 1.20 10.39
CA LEU A 34 0.31 1.87 10.41
C LEU A 34 1.47 0.86 10.45
N HIS A 35 1.37 -0.17 11.28
CA HIS A 35 2.38 -1.23 11.32
C HIS A 35 2.50 -1.92 9.94
N HIS A 36 1.38 -2.26 9.32
CA HIS A 36 1.32 -2.93 8.02
C HIS A 36 2.04 -2.13 6.92
N GLN A 37 1.73 -0.84 6.79
CA GLN A 37 2.34 0.02 5.78
C GLN A 37 3.85 0.21 6.02
N ASN A 38 4.27 0.35 7.28
CA ASN A 38 5.67 0.61 7.62
C ASN A 38 6.53 -0.65 7.78
N HIS A 39 5.96 -1.87 7.70
CA HIS A 39 6.72 -3.13 7.87
C HIS A 39 6.71 -4.04 6.65
N ASN A 40 5.85 -3.80 5.65
CA ASN A 40 5.90 -4.56 4.40
C ASN A 40 6.60 -3.75 3.30
N LYS A 41 7.66 -4.32 2.75
CA LYS A 41 8.56 -3.67 1.79
C LYS A 41 7.92 -3.29 0.45
N HIS A 42 6.74 -3.82 0.11
CA HIS A 42 5.99 -3.41 -1.08
C HIS A 42 5.16 -2.13 -0.85
N HIS A 43 5.02 -1.65 0.38
CA HIS A 43 4.42 -0.33 0.63
C HIS A 43 5.50 0.74 0.49
N TRP A 44 5.19 1.81 -0.22
CA TRP A 44 6.12 2.91 -0.43
C TRP A 44 6.49 3.61 0.87
N GLU A 45 5.56 3.63 1.85
CA GLU A 45 5.78 4.20 3.18
C GLU A 45 6.98 3.58 3.91
N TYR A 46 7.29 2.30 3.66
CA TYR A 46 8.45 1.60 4.22
C TYR A 46 9.78 2.27 3.86
N TRP A 47 9.85 2.90 2.68
CA TRP A 47 11.08 3.44 2.12
C TRP A 47 11.26 4.95 2.37
N VAL A 48 10.27 5.61 2.99
CA VAL A 48 10.33 7.05 3.27
C VAL A 48 11.16 7.30 4.53
N VAL A 49 12.24 8.07 4.37
CA VAL A 49 13.11 8.51 5.48
C VAL A 49 12.51 9.72 6.15
N ASN A 50 12.03 10.70 5.36
CA ASN A 50 11.43 11.92 5.87
C ASN A 50 10.28 12.40 4.97
N LYS A 51 9.08 12.51 5.56
CA LYS A 51 7.86 12.94 4.85
C LYS A 51 7.83 14.43 4.52
N GLN A 52 8.46 15.28 5.33
CA GLN A 52 8.47 16.74 5.11
C GLN A 52 9.37 17.11 3.93
N THR A 53 10.55 16.49 3.86
CA THR A 53 11.50 16.70 2.74
C THR A 53 11.23 15.80 1.54
N LYS A 54 10.23 14.91 1.64
CA LYS A 54 9.91 13.87 0.64
C LYS A 54 11.11 12.98 0.29
N GLU A 55 11.94 12.70 1.28
CA GLU A 55 13.10 11.84 1.14
C GLU A 55 12.71 10.37 1.27
N ALA A 56 13.06 9.56 0.28
CA ALA A 56 12.84 8.12 0.27
C ALA A 56 14.04 7.39 -0.33
N LEU A 57 14.27 6.16 0.11
CA LEU A 57 15.33 5.28 -0.40
C LEU A 57 14.89 4.56 -1.69
N PRO A 58 15.84 4.17 -2.56
CA PRO A 58 15.52 3.38 -3.74
C PRO A 58 14.89 2.04 -3.36
N MET A 59 13.67 1.79 -3.84
CA MET A 59 12.96 0.54 -3.66
C MET A 59 13.44 -0.50 -4.69
N PRO A 60 13.87 -1.70 -4.26
CA PRO A 60 14.20 -2.78 -5.18
C PRO A 60 13.01 -3.18 -6.08
N LYS A 61 13.29 -3.44 -7.35
CA LYS A 61 12.31 -3.79 -8.39
C LYS A 61 11.29 -4.85 -7.98
N LYS A 62 11.70 -5.89 -7.26
CA LYS A 62 10.80 -6.96 -6.81
C LYS A 62 9.64 -6.42 -5.96
N TYR A 63 9.92 -5.47 -5.07
CA TYR A 63 8.92 -4.86 -4.20
C TYR A 63 8.10 -3.80 -4.93
N MET A 64 8.69 -3.10 -5.90
CA MET A 64 7.96 -2.20 -6.80
C MET A 64 6.90 -2.97 -7.61
N ILE A 65 7.23 -4.17 -8.12
CA ILE A 65 6.27 -5.00 -8.84
C ILE A 65 5.15 -5.50 -7.90
N GLU A 66 5.50 -5.93 -6.68
CA GLU A 66 4.51 -6.30 -5.65
C GLU A 66 3.57 -5.13 -5.34
N MET A 67 4.09 -3.91 -5.20
CA MET A 67 3.31 -2.69 -4.97
C MET A 67 2.29 -2.44 -6.09
N VAL A 68 2.72 -2.55 -7.35
CA VAL A 68 1.82 -2.37 -8.50
C VAL A 68 0.72 -3.45 -8.53
N CYS A 69 1.06 -4.69 -8.20
CA CYS A 69 0.08 -5.77 -8.07
C CYS A 69 -0.93 -5.51 -6.95
N ASP A 70 -0.47 -5.03 -5.80
CA ASP A 70 -1.30 -4.64 -4.66
C ASP A 70 -2.28 -3.53 -5.05
N TRP A 71 -1.79 -2.44 -5.67
CA TRP A 71 -2.64 -1.34 -6.17
C TRP A 71 -3.67 -1.83 -7.19
N ARG A 72 -3.29 -2.69 -8.14
CA ARG A 72 -4.25 -3.27 -9.09
C ARG A 72 -5.28 -4.17 -8.41
N SER A 73 -4.96 -4.77 -7.27
CA SER A 73 -5.91 -5.59 -6.53
C SER A 73 -7.02 -4.75 -5.88
N PHE A 74 -6.72 -3.52 -5.45
CA PHE A 74 -7.70 -2.61 -4.86
C PHE A 74 -8.79 -2.15 -5.83
N SER A 75 -8.51 -2.09 -7.14
CA SER A 75 -9.52 -1.74 -8.14
C SER A 75 -10.39 -2.94 -8.56
N ARG A 76 -10.10 -4.16 -8.07
CA ARG A 76 -10.86 -5.36 -8.41
C ARG A 76 -12.05 -5.53 -7.47
N LYS A 77 -13.23 -5.70 -8.07
CA LYS A 77 -14.42 -6.20 -7.37
C LYS A 77 -14.62 -7.67 -7.74
N TRP A 78 -14.71 -8.53 -6.73
CA TRP A 78 -14.96 -9.96 -6.92
C TRP A 78 -16.24 -10.18 -7.75
N GLY A 79 -16.16 -11.06 -8.76
CA GLY A 79 -17.30 -11.43 -9.62
C GLY A 79 -17.61 -10.49 -10.79
N ARG A 80 -16.75 -9.51 -11.11
CA ARG A 80 -16.91 -8.62 -12.29
C ARG A 80 -15.68 -8.67 -13.19
N LYS A 81 -15.86 -8.45 -14.51
CA LYS A 81 -14.74 -8.23 -15.44
C LYS A 81 -13.89 -7.07 -14.90
N VAL A 82 -12.57 -7.27 -14.87
CA VAL A 82 -11.61 -6.25 -14.46
C VAL A 82 -11.75 -5.10 -15.43
N LYS A 83 -12.27 -3.96 -14.96
CA LYS A 83 -12.23 -2.72 -15.74
C LYS A 83 -10.78 -2.28 -15.83
N ASP A 84 -10.41 -1.70 -16.96
CA ASP A 84 -9.11 -1.08 -17.09
C ASP A 84 -9.04 0.08 -16.10
N SER A 85 -8.33 -0.13 -14.99
CA SER A 85 -8.30 0.82 -13.89
C SER A 85 -7.09 1.71 -14.08
N ASN A 86 -7.31 3.00 -14.28
CA ASN A 86 -6.27 4.02 -14.21
C ASN A 86 -5.77 4.26 -12.76
N LEU A 87 -6.10 3.37 -11.81
CA LEU A 87 -5.70 3.50 -10.41
C LEU A 87 -4.17 3.57 -10.29
N VAL A 88 -3.45 2.70 -10.98
CA VAL A 88 -1.97 2.70 -10.94
C VAL A 88 -1.41 4.03 -11.46
N GLU A 89 -1.93 4.54 -12.59
CA GLU A 89 -1.53 5.84 -13.15
C GLU A 89 -1.86 6.99 -12.20
N ARG A 90 -3.07 6.99 -11.61
CA ARG A 90 -3.48 7.99 -10.62
C ARG A 90 -2.61 7.95 -9.36
N MET A 91 -2.18 6.77 -8.94
CA MET A 91 -1.30 6.62 -7.79
C MET A 91 0.09 7.17 -8.10
N VAL A 92 0.68 6.81 -9.25
CA VAL A 92 1.97 7.34 -9.69
C VAL A 92 1.95 8.86 -9.83
N ASN A 93 0.88 9.42 -10.40
CA ASN A 93 0.70 10.86 -10.56
C ASN A 93 0.28 11.59 -9.28
N SER A 94 0.07 10.87 -8.18
CA SER A 94 -0.33 11.49 -6.91
C SER A 94 0.86 12.15 -6.22
N ASN A 95 0.70 13.42 -5.85
CA ASN A 95 1.66 14.16 -5.02
C ASN A 95 1.82 13.60 -3.60
N ASN A 96 0.92 12.70 -3.19
CA ASN A 96 0.93 12.06 -1.88
C ASN A 96 1.87 10.85 -1.82
N ILE A 97 2.23 10.27 -2.97
CA ILE A 97 3.15 9.13 -3.01
C ILE A 97 4.58 9.63 -3.10
N ILE A 98 5.36 9.28 -2.08
CA ILE A 98 6.77 9.64 -1.97
C ILE A 98 7.59 8.41 -2.40
N LEU A 99 8.34 8.56 -3.48
CA LEU A 99 9.24 7.53 -4.01
C LEU A 99 10.58 8.18 -4.35
N HIS A 100 11.67 7.42 -4.20
CA HIS A 100 12.97 7.83 -4.72
C HIS A 100 12.89 8.08 -6.24
N PRO A 101 13.60 9.07 -6.79
CA PRO A 101 13.59 9.37 -8.22
C PRO A 101 13.80 8.15 -9.12
N ASP A 102 14.82 7.32 -8.83
CA ASP A 102 15.11 6.11 -9.61
C ASP A 102 13.96 5.10 -9.60
N THR A 103 13.32 4.92 -8.44
CA THR A 103 12.15 4.02 -8.32
C THR A 103 10.97 4.57 -9.11
N ARG A 104 10.75 5.88 -9.08
CA ARG A 104 9.69 6.53 -9.85
C ARG A 104 9.91 6.36 -11.35
N GLU A 105 11.13 6.58 -11.82
CA GLU A 105 11.46 6.40 -13.24
C GLU A 105 11.29 4.94 -13.69
N GLU A 106 11.75 3.97 -12.88
CA GLU A 106 11.57 2.55 -13.20
C GLU A 106 10.08 2.15 -13.21
N LEU A 107 9.30 2.69 -12.27
CA LEU A 107 7.86 2.45 -12.16
C LEU A 107 7.10 2.99 -13.38
N GLU A 108 7.39 4.22 -13.80
CA GLU A 108 6.79 4.84 -14.99
C GLU A 108 7.13 4.04 -16.25
N ARG A 109 8.39 3.62 -16.39
CA ARG A 109 8.83 2.75 -17.49
C ARG A 109 8.12 1.40 -17.49
N PHE A 110 7.89 0.82 -16.32
CA PHE A 110 7.19 -0.45 -16.15
C PHE A 110 5.70 -0.34 -16.53
N ILE A 111 5.05 0.78 -16.19
CA ILE A 111 3.62 1.00 -16.49
C ILE A 111 3.40 1.32 -17.97
N ARG A 112 4.27 2.13 -18.60
CA ARG A 112 4.15 2.53 -20.01
C ARG A 112 4.45 1.42 -21.01
N LYS A 113 5.15 0.35 -20.62
CA LYS A 113 5.47 -0.81 -21.47
C LYS A 113 4.31 -1.80 -21.66
N LYS A 114 3.07 -1.37 -21.41
CA LYS A 114 1.87 -2.19 -21.53
C LYS A 114 1.09 -1.89 -22.80
#